data_AF-A0A4Q3FGL4-F1
#
_entry.id   AF-A0A4Q3FGL4-F1
#
_cell.length_a   1.000
_cell.length_b   1.000
_cell.length_c   1.000
_cell.angle_alpha   90.00
_cell.angle_beta   90.00
_cell.angle_gamma   90.00
#
_symmetry.space_group_name_H-M   'P 1'
#
loop_
_entity.id
_entity.type
_entity.pdbx_description
1 polymer ?
#
loop_
_entity_poly.entity_id
_entity_poly.type
_entity_poly.pdbx_seq_one_letter_code
_entity_poly.pdbx_strand_id
1 'polypeptide(L)'
;MNMEEKLWDYIDGFCTEEEQKAIRLLIENDENYQHKYLELKALQQSLAALEMEEPAMNFTFNVMESVKQEKILKPLKTMVDQRIIWGIAAFFIGCIVLLLGFVLIQIDWHSSTQINFPKIKTPALNASFSSILWKGFLFFDLILGLFFADHYFRKLFINRK
;
A
#
# COMPACT_ATOMS: atom_id res chain seq x y z
N MET A 1 -11.06 -30.38 23.15
CA MET A 1 -12.33 -30.08 22.46
C MET A 1 -13.42 -30.83 23.18
N ASN A 2 -14.35 -30.08 23.75
CA ASN A 2 -15.37 -30.62 24.63
C ASN A 2 -16.43 -31.38 23.80
N MET A 3 -17.07 -32.39 24.37
CA MET A 3 -18.13 -33.16 23.69
C MET A 3 -19.26 -32.24 23.16
N GLU A 4 -19.60 -31.23 23.96
CA GLU A 4 -20.65 -30.25 23.68
C GLU A 4 -20.31 -29.29 22.52
N GLU A 5 -19.03 -28.93 22.37
CA GLU A 5 -18.53 -28.03 21.32
C GLU A 5 -18.72 -28.66 19.93
N LYS A 6 -18.35 -29.94 19.79
CA LYS A 6 -18.57 -30.71 18.56
C LYS A 6 -20.05 -30.85 18.21
N LEU A 7 -20.91 -30.92 19.22
CA LEU A 7 -22.35 -31.06 19.03
C LEU A 7 -22.99 -29.74 18.61
N TRP A 8 -22.47 -28.61 19.12
CA TRP A 8 -22.82 -27.27 18.64
C TRP A 8 -22.41 -27.05 17.19
N ASP A 9 -21.16 -27.37 16.82
CA ASP A 9 -20.70 -27.27 15.44
C ASP A 9 -21.56 -28.11 14.47
N TYR A 10 -22.06 -29.26 14.94
CA TYR A 10 -22.97 -30.12 14.20
C TYR A 10 -24.38 -29.52 14.04
N ILE A 11 -24.91 -28.87 15.09
CA ILE A 11 -26.22 -28.20 15.06
C ILE A 11 -26.18 -26.94 14.17
N ASP A 12 -25.09 -26.18 14.21
CA ASP A 12 -24.91 -24.93 13.45
C ASP A 12 -24.48 -25.16 11.99
N GLY A 13 -24.09 -26.39 11.63
CA GLY A 13 -23.71 -26.75 10.27
C GLY A 13 -22.28 -26.33 9.89
N PHE A 14 -21.42 -26.03 10.87
CA PHE A 14 -19.99 -25.71 10.64
C PHE A 14 -19.11 -26.96 10.48
N CYS A 15 -19.65 -28.17 10.69
CA CYS A 15 -18.93 -29.43 10.48
C CYS A 15 -18.77 -29.80 9.00
N THR A 16 -17.66 -30.48 8.68
CA THR A 16 -17.45 -31.15 7.39
C THR A 16 -18.36 -32.39 7.24
N GLU A 17 -18.64 -32.83 6.00
CA GLU A 17 -19.54 -33.99 5.77
C GLU A 17 -19.07 -35.29 6.44
N GLU A 18 -17.76 -35.47 6.61
CA GLU A 18 -17.17 -36.63 7.27
C GLU A 18 -17.39 -36.59 8.79
N GLU A 19 -17.23 -35.42 9.40
CA GLU A 19 -17.48 -35.18 10.84
C GLU A 19 -18.97 -35.30 11.17
N GLN A 20 -19.85 -34.83 10.28
CA GLN A 20 -21.30 -35.00 10.45
C GLN A 20 -21.73 -36.47 10.51
N LYS A 21 -21.10 -37.34 9.70
CA LYS A 21 -21.37 -38.79 9.73
C LYS A 21 -20.83 -39.44 11.00
N ALA A 22 -19.64 -39.06 11.43
CA ALA A 22 -19.04 -39.55 12.68
C ALA A 22 -19.87 -39.15 13.90
N ILE A 23 -20.29 -37.89 14.00
CA ILE A 23 -21.13 -37.37 15.09
C ILE A 23 -22.51 -38.04 15.08
N ARG A 24 -23.10 -38.28 13.91
CA ARG A 24 -24.38 -39.01 13.79
C ARG A 24 -24.28 -40.44 14.33
N LEU A 25 -23.20 -41.16 14.01
CA LEU A 25 -22.94 -42.49 14.57
C LEU A 25 -22.71 -42.44 16.09
N LEU A 26 -22.05 -41.39 16.59
CA LEU A 26 -21.85 -41.21 18.03
C LEU A 26 -23.16 -40.92 18.77
N ILE A 27 -24.06 -40.13 18.18
CA ILE A 27 -25.41 -39.88 18.72
C ILE A 27 -26.26 -41.17 18.74
N GLU A 28 -26.07 -42.07 17.78
CA GLU A 28 -26.84 -43.32 17.68
C GLU A 28 -26.30 -44.43 18.61
N ASN A 29 -24.99 -44.45 18.86
CA ASN A 29 -24.35 -45.51 19.67
C ASN A 29 -24.13 -45.13 21.14
N ASP A 30 -24.11 -43.84 21.49
CA ASP A 30 -23.81 -43.37 22.84
C ASP A 30 -24.98 -42.57 23.43
N GLU A 31 -25.57 -43.12 24.49
CA GLU A 31 -26.72 -42.55 25.20
C GLU A 31 -26.41 -41.18 25.81
N ASN A 32 -25.15 -40.91 26.17
CA ASN A 32 -24.70 -39.62 26.71
C ASN A 32 -24.73 -38.53 25.62
N TYR A 33 -24.26 -38.85 24.41
CA TYR A 33 -24.32 -37.93 23.26
C TYR A 33 -25.77 -37.64 22.84
N GLN A 34 -26.65 -38.65 22.87
CA GLN A 34 -28.06 -38.48 22.56
C GLN A 34 -28.75 -37.55 23.56
N HIS A 35 -28.52 -37.75 24.86
CA HIS A 35 -29.11 -36.90 25.91
C HIS A 35 -28.65 -35.45 25.76
N LYS A 36 -27.35 -35.22 25.58
CA LYS A 36 -26.78 -33.89 25.36
C LYS A 36 -27.30 -33.22 24.08
N TYR A 37 -27.49 -33.99 23.01
CA TYR A 37 -28.06 -33.47 21.76
C TYR A 37 -29.50 -32.98 21.94
N LEU A 38 -30.32 -33.76 22.66
CA LEU A 38 -31.70 -33.39 22.95
C LEU A 38 -31.78 -32.15 23.86
N GLU A 39 -30.89 -32.05 24.85
CA GLU A 39 -30.76 -30.87 25.72
C GLU A 39 -30.43 -29.61 24.92
N LEU A 40 -29.39 -29.65 24.07
CA LEU A 40 -29.01 -28.52 23.21
C LEU A 40 -30.10 -28.15 22.22
N LYS A 41 -30.78 -29.15 21.63
CA LYS A 41 -31.90 -28.91 20.72
C LYS A 41 -33.10 -28.27 21.42
N ALA A 42 -33.42 -28.71 22.63
CA ALA A 42 -34.48 -28.11 23.44
C ALA A 42 -34.16 -26.66 23.81
N LEU A 43 -32.88 -26.36 24.11
CA LEU A 43 -32.40 -25.01 24.35
C LEU A 43 -32.49 -24.12 23.10
N GLN A 44 -32.08 -24.63 21.93
CA GLN A 44 -32.22 -23.89 20.67
C GLN A 44 -33.70 -23.58 20.37
N GLN A 45 -34.60 -24.52 20.65
CA GLN A 45 -36.04 -24.33 20.49
C GLN A 45 -36.62 -23.32 21.48
N SER A 46 -36.16 -23.31 22.74
CA SER A 46 -36.63 -22.32 23.72
C SER A 46 -36.12 -20.91 23.40
N LEU A 47 -34.89 -20.78 22.88
CA LEU A 47 -34.36 -19.52 22.37
C LEU A 47 -35.08 -19.05 21.10
N ALA A 48 -35.41 -19.96 20.19
CA ALA A 48 -36.18 -19.63 18.99
C ALA A 48 -37.66 -19.29 19.29
N ALA A 49 -38.20 -19.83 20.39
CA ALA A 49 -39.55 -19.53 20.87
C ALA A 49 -39.59 -18.22 21.70
N LEU A 50 -38.45 -17.70 22.14
CA LEU A 50 -38.35 -16.32 22.59
C LEU A 50 -38.70 -15.45 21.39
N GLU A 51 -39.77 -14.68 21.48
CA GLU A 51 -40.22 -13.79 20.41
C GLU A 51 -39.02 -12.96 19.93
N MET A 52 -38.57 -13.19 18.70
CA MET A 52 -37.58 -12.34 18.06
C MET A 52 -38.23 -10.97 17.94
N GLU A 53 -37.91 -10.08 18.88
CA GLU A 53 -38.33 -8.69 18.83
C GLU A 53 -37.85 -8.11 17.50
N GLU A 54 -38.80 -7.75 16.64
CA GLU A 54 -38.49 -7.26 15.31
C GLU A 54 -37.60 -6.01 15.48
N PRO A 55 -36.42 -5.97 14.83
CA PRO A 55 -35.58 -4.80 14.93
C PRO A 55 -36.35 -3.58 14.44
N ALA A 56 -36.05 -2.41 15.01
CA ALA A 56 -36.69 -1.17 14.58
C ALA A 56 -36.65 -1.03 13.05
N MET A 57 -37.72 -0.50 12.45
CA MET A 57 -37.89 -0.38 10.98
C MET A 57 -36.69 0.32 10.28
N ASN A 58 -35.92 1.13 11.01
CA ASN A 58 -34.75 1.84 10.52
C ASN A 58 -33.40 1.11 10.73
N PHE A 59 -33.35 -0.04 11.38
CA PHE A 59 -32.10 -0.76 11.69
C PHE A 59 -31.31 -1.10 10.41
N THR A 60 -31.97 -1.73 9.44
CA THR A 60 -31.34 -2.10 8.16
C THR A 60 -30.87 -0.85 7.40
N PHE A 61 -31.61 0.25 7.46
CA PHE A 61 -31.20 1.51 6.86
C PHE A 61 -29.93 2.06 7.53
N ASN A 62 -29.91 2.15 8.86
CA ASN A 62 -28.79 2.66 9.63
C ASN A 62 -27.52 1.82 9.42
N VAL A 63 -27.64 0.48 9.45
CA VAL A 63 -26.51 -0.44 9.24
C VAL A 63 -25.98 -0.31 7.81
N MET A 64 -26.85 -0.31 6.81
CA MET A 64 -26.44 -0.20 5.41
C MET A 64 -25.85 1.17 5.08
N GLU A 65 -26.35 2.24 5.71
CA GLU A 65 -25.76 3.57 5.59
C GLU A 65 -24.36 3.60 6.21
N SER A 66 -24.19 3.05 7.41
CA SER A 66 -22.90 2.99 8.11
C SER A 66 -21.86 2.20 7.30
N VAL A 67 -22.24 1.03 6.79
CA VAL A 67 -21.36 0.20 5.94
C VAL A 67 -21.02 0.88 4.61
N LYS A 68 -21.96 1.63 4.02
CA LYS A 68 -21.68 2.42 2.81
C LYS A 68 -20.69 3.55 3.11
N GLN A 69 -20.84 4.25 4.23
CA GLN A 69 -19.91 5.32 4.63
C GLN A 69 -18.49 4.79 4.81
N GLU A 70 -18.32 3.60 5.40
CA GLU A 70 -17.01 2.97 5.56
C GLU A 70 -16.41 2.44 4.24
N LYS A 71 -17.20 1.80 3.37
CA LYS A 71 -16.73 1.34 2.05
C LYS A 71 -16.39 2.48 1.08
N ILE A 72 -16.81 3.70 1.37
CA ILE A 72 -16.49 4.92 0.61
C ILE A 72 -15.24 5.62 1.19
N LEU A 73 -14.45 4.96 2.05
CA LEU A 73 -13.04 5.31 2.18
C LEU A 73 -12.33 4.92 0.87
N LYS A 74 -12.49 5.80 -0.12
CA LYS A 74 -11.78 5.79 -1.40
C LYS A 74 -10.32 5.44 -1.12
N PRO A 75 -9.67 4.61 -1.96
CA PRO A 75 -8.25 4.34 -1.81
C PRO A 75 -7.58 5.70 -1.66
N LEU A 76 -6.82 5.89 -0.57
CA LEU A 76 -6.05 7.09 -0.28
C LEU A 76 -5.23 7.41 -1.53
N LYS A 77 -5.82 8.20 -2.45
CA LYS A 77 -5.15 8.72 -3.62
C LYS A 77 -4.04 9.51 -2.99
N THR A 78 -2.84 8.95 -3.05
CA THR A 78 -1.63 9.57 -2.53
C THR A 78 -1.68 11.02 -3.01
N MET A 79 -1.85 11.95 -2.06
CA MET A 79 -1.93 13.38 -2.32
C MET A 79 -0.52 13.87 -2.64
N VAL A 80 0.07 13.39 -3.73
CA VAL A 80 1.24 14.06 -4.29
C VAL A 80 0.69 15.29 -4.98
N ASP A 81 0.96 16.45 -4.37
CA ASP A 81 0.60 17.73 -4.95
C ASP A 81 1.35 17.90 -6.28
N GLN A 82 0.59 18.04 -7.38
CA GLN A 82 1.14 18.22 -8.72
C GLN A 82 2.04 19.46 -8.84
N ARG A 83 1.88 20.43 -7.92
CA ARG A 83 2.77 21.60 -7.82
C ARG A 83 4.21 21.22 -7.49
N ILE A 84 4.41 20.20 -6.65
CA ILE A 84 5.74 19.71 -6.27
C ILE A 84 6.42 19.05 -7.47
N ILE A 85 5.68 18.22 -8.22
CA ILE A 85 6.17 17.57 -9.44
C ILE A 85 6.60 18.63 -10.47
N TRP A 86 5.78 19.66 -10.67
CA TRP A 86 6.08 20.72 -11.63
C TRP A 86 7.28 21.58 -11.21
N GLY A 87 7.42 21.88 -9.92
CA GLY A 87 8.59 22.59 -9.39
C GLY A 87 9.90 21.83 -9.61
N ILE A 88 9.89 20.51 -9.39
CA ILE A 88 11.06 19.64 -9.63
C ILE A 88 11.38 19.55 -11.12
N ALA A 89 10.37 19.35 -11.97
CA ALA A 89 10.56 19.29 -13.42
C ALA A 89 11.15 20.59 -13.97
N ALA A 90 10.64 21.74 -13.52
CA ALA A 90 11.16 23.05 -13.90
C ALA A 90 12.62 23.25 -13.49
N PHE A 91 13.01 22.77 -12.30
CA PHE A 91 14.40 22.84 -11.84
C PHE A 91 15.36 22.04 -12.72
N PHE A 92 15.04 20.78 -13.03
CA PHE A 92 15.87 19.95 -13.92
C PHE A 92 16.00 20.55 -15.32
N ILE A 93 14.90 21.03 -15.89
CA ILE A 93 14.92 21.70 -17.20
C ILE A 93 15.79 22.96 -17.14
N GLY A 94 15.67 23.77 -16.08
CA GLY A 94 16.51 24.95 -15.88
C GLY A 94 18.00 24.63 -15.83
N CYS A 95 18.39 23.57 -15.10
CA CYS A 95 19.78 23.09 -15.05
C CYS A 95 20.30 22.64 -16.42
N ILE A 96 19.48 21.90 -17.18
CA ILE A 96 19.83 21.46 -18.54
C ILE A 96 20.02 22.66 -19.47
N VAL A 97 19.12 23.64 -19.41
CA VAL A 97 19.19 24.86 -20.24
C VAL A 97 20.41 25.69 -19.89
N LEU A 98 20.72 25.87 -18.59
CA LEU A 98 21.92 26.57 -18.15
C LEU A 98 23.19 25.88 -18.65
N LEU A 99 23.28 24.56 -18.54
CA LEU A 99 24.42 23.80 -19.02
C LEU A 99 24.56 23.93 -20.55
N LEU A 100 23.47 23.76 -21.30
CA LEU A 100 23.49 23.93 -22.76
C LEU A 100 23.89 25.34 -23.18
N GLY A 101 23.29 26.37 -22.58
CA GLY A 101 23.65 27.76 -22.87
C GLY A 101 25.13 28.02 -22.57
N PHE A 102 25.62 27.46 -21.47
CA PHE A 102 27.01 27.56 -21.09
C PHE A 102 27.97 26.89 -22.09
N VAL A 103 27.62 25.71 -22.60
CA VAL A 103 28.37 25.02 -23.66
C VAL A 103 28.33 25.83 -24.96
N LEU A 104 27.17 26.33 -25.36
CA LEU A 104 27.01 27.07 -26.61
C LEU A 104 27.79 28.39 -26.63
N ILE A 105 27.93 29.08 -25.49
CA ILE A 105 28.75 30.31 -25.36
C ILE A 105 30.24 30.01 -25.51
N GLN A 106 30.70 28.82 -25.11
CA GLN A 106 32.11 28.42 -25.22
C GLN A 106 32.48 27.83 -26.58
N ILE A 107 31.51 27.59 -27.48
CA ILE A 107 31.82 27.13 -28.82
C ILE A 107 32.27 28.34 -29.63
N ASP A 108 33.51 28.32 -30.13
CA ASP A 108 34.00 29.31 -31.10
C ASP A 108 33.44 29.01 -32.49
N TRP A 109 32.38 29.72 -32.89
CA TRP A 109 31.72 29.58 -34.20
C TRP A 109 32.57 30.05 -35.39
N HIS A 110 33.77 30.58 -35.13
CA HIS A 110 34.71 31.08 -36.13
C HIS A 110 36.01 30.26 -36.12
N SER A 111 35.94 28.99 -36.52
CA SER A 111 37.13 28.21 -36.87
C SER A 111 36.97 27.62 -38.26
N SER A 112 37.59 28.30 -39.23
CA SER A 112 37.76 27.81 -40.60
C SER A 112 38.42 26.44 -40.56
N THR A 113 37.77 25.49 -41.23
CA THR A 113 38.16 24.10 -41.41
C THR A 113 39.63 23.90 -41.78
N GLN A 114 40.42 23.40 -40.83
CA GLN A 114 41.49 22.45 -41.12
C GLN A 114 41.41 21.31 -40.11
N ILE A 115 40.97 20.15 -40.61
CA ILE A 115 40.94 18.90 -39.86
C ILE A 115 42.40 18.44 -39.71
N ASN A 116 43.01 18.80 -38.58
CA ASN A 116 44.21 18.19 -38.08
C ASN A 116 43.85 17.64 -36.70
N PHE A 117 43.84 16.31 -36.56
CA PHE A 117 43.51 15.65 -35.29
C PHE A 117 44.39 16.23 -34.18
N PRO A 118 43.82 17.02 -33.24
CA PRO A 118 44.62 17.49 -32.14
C PRO A 118 44.82 16.28 -31.23
N LYS A 119 46.08 15.96 -30.93
CA LYS A 119 46.40 15.22 -29.70
C LYS A 119 45.63 15.94 -28.60
N ILE A 120 44.60 15.28 -28.07
CA ILE A 120 43.82 15.76 -26.95
C ILE A 120 44.83 15.83 -25.79
N LYS A 121 45.49 16.98 -25.64
CA LYS A 121 45.84 17.46 -24.31
C LYS A 121 44.49 17.57 -23.66
N THR A 122 44.14 16.58 -22.84
CA THR A 122 43.03 16.72 -21.91
C THR A 122 43.22 18.11 -21.33
N PRO A 123 42.25 19.04 -21.50
CA PRO A 123 42.36 20.29 -20.80
C PRO A 123 42.51 19.84 -19.36
N ALA A 124 43.67 20.13 -18.76
CA ALA A 124 43.83 19.91 -17.36
C ALA A 124 42.57 20.54 -16.76
N LEU A 125 41.87 19.79 -15.91
CA LEU A 125 40.68 20.22 -15.17
C LEU A 125 41.08 21.33 -14.17
N ASN A 126 41.96 22.22 -14.59
CA ASN A 126 42.51 23.37 -13.94
C ASN A 126 41.59 24.52 -14.32
N ALA A 127 40.44 24.53 -13.65
CA ALA A 127 40.01 25.72 -12.93
C ALA A 127 39.66 26.98 -13.73
N SER A 128 38.91 26.88 -14.84
CA SER A 128 38.12 28.04 -15.32
C SER A 128 36.68 28.07 -14.79
N PHE A 129 36.19 26.97 -14.19
CA PHE A 129 35.05 27.02 -13.29
C PHE A 129 35.57 27.10 -11.88
N SER A 130 35.22 28.16 -11.16
CA SER A 130 35.61 28.31 -9.77
C SER A 130 35.30 27.00 -9.04
N SER A 131 36.31 26.43 -8.38
CA SER A 131 36.20 25.15 -7.68
C SER A 131 35.01 25.14 -6.71
N ILE A 132 34.58 26.33 -6.27
CA ILE A 132 33.42 26.54 -5.42
C ILE A 132 32.07 26.34 -6.12
N LEU A 133 31.90 26.72 -7.40
CA LEU A 133 30.64 26.55 -8.12
C LEU A 133 30.38 25.09 -8.46
N TRP A 134 31.40 24.36 -8.91
CA TRP A 134 31.28 22.92 -9.16
C TRP A 134 31.05 22.13 -7.87
N LYS A 135 31.80 22.47 -6.80
CA LYS A 135 31.58 21.87 -5.48
C LYS A 135 30.18 22.20 -4.98
N GLY A 136 29.72 23.44 -5.09
CA GLY A 136 28.40 23.87 -4.67
C GLY A 136 27.28 23.18 -5.44
N PHE A 137 27.42 23.05 -6.77
CA PHE A 137 26.47 22.32 -7.60
C PHE A 137 26.39 20.84 -7.22
N LEU A 138 27.53 20.17 -7.08
CA LEU A 138 27.57 18.77 -6.64
C LEU A 138 27.03 18.58 -5.21
N PHE A 139 27.31 19.52 -4.31
CA PHE A 139 26.80 19.46 -2.93
C PHE A 139 25.29 19.67 -2.89
N PHE A 140 24.77 20.60 -3.69
CA PHE A 140 23.34 20.84 -3.82
C PHE A 140 22.62 19.63 -4.42
N ASP A 141 23.15 19.06 -5.51
CA ASP A 141 22.60 17.87 -6.16
C ASP A 141 22.64 16.64 -5.24
N LEU A 142 23.73 16.46 -4.49
CA LEU A 142 23.84 15.41 -3.46
C LEU A 142 22.80 15.57 -2.35
N ILE A 143 22.58 16.79 -1.84
CA ILE A 143 21.57 17.08 -0.82
C ILE A 143 20.17 16.80 -1.37
N LEU A 144 19.89 17.23 -2.61
CA LEU A 144 18.61 16.98 -3.27
C LEU A 144 18.37 15.48 -3.48
N GLY A 145 19.39 14.75 -3.92
CA GLY A 145 19.37 13.31 -4.10
C GLY A 145 19.16 12.56 -2.79
N LEU A 146 19.79 12.99 -1.69
CA LEU A 146 19.60 12.39 -0.37
C LEU A 146 18.19 12.66 0.17
N PHE A 147 17.69 13.88 0.01
CA PHE A 147 16.31 14.22 0.39
C PHE A 147 15.30 13.40 -0.40
N PHE A 148 15.55 13.20 -1.70
CA PHE A 148 14.72 12.36 -2.55
C PHE A 148 14.78 10.89 -2.13
N ALA A 149 15.98 10.36 -1.85
CA ALA A 149 16.16 9.01 -1.35
C ALA A 149 15.41 8.81 -0.03
N ASP A 150 15.53 9.72 0.93
CA ASP A 150 14.80 9.67 2.20
C ASP A 150 13.28 9.68 1.99
N HIS A 151 12.78 10.57 1.12
CA HIS A 151 11.36 10.59 0.76
C HIS A 151 10.89 9.29 0.09
N TYR A 152 11.69 8.75 -0.83
CA TYR A 152 11.41 7.50 -1.53
C TYR A 152 11.40 6.30 -0.58
N PHE A 153 12.38 6.21 0.32
CA PHE A 153 12.46 5.15 1.33
C PHE A 153 11.32 5.22 2.35
N ARG A 154 10.93 6.42 2.81
CA ARG A 154 9.77 6.58 3.70
C ARG A 154 8.50 6.09 3.03
N LYS A 155 8.28 6.42 1.76
CA LYS A 155 7.13 5.93 0.99
C LYS A 155 7.15 4.41 0.84
N LEU A 156 8.32 3.83 0.59
CA LEU A 156 8.47 2.37 0.45
C LEU A 156 8.22 1.62 1.76
N PHE A 157 8.70 2.14 2.90
CA PHE A 157 8.55 1.51 4.21
C PHE A 157 7.15 1.67 4.81
N ILE A 158 6.48 2.81 4.58
CA ILE A 158 5.12 3.04 5.09
C ILE A 158 4.08 2.21 4.34
N ASN A 159 4.31 1.89 3.06
CA ASN A 159 3.40 1.10 2.24
C ASN A 159 3.53 -0.43 2.41
N ARG A 160 4.26 -0.89 3.43
CA ARG A 160 4.46 -2.32 3.77
C ARG A 160 3.85 -2.75 5.12
N LYS A 161 3.01 -1.91 5.75
CA LYS A 161 2.13 -2.29 6.86
C LYS A 161 0.67 -2.10 6.42
#